data_AF-A0A252BK52-F1
#
_entry.id   AF-A0A252BK52-F1
#
_cell.length_a   1.000
_cell.length_b   1.000
_cell.length_c   1.000
_cell.angle_alpha   90.00
_cell.angle_beta   90.00
_cell.angle_gamma   90.00
#
_symmetry.space_group_name_H-M   'P 1'
#
loop_
_entity.id
_entity.type
_entity.pdbx_description
1 polymer ?
#
loop_
_entity_poly.entity_id
_entity_poly.type
_entity_poly.pdbx_seq_one_letter_code
_entity_poly.pdbx_strand_id
1 'polypeptide(L)'
;MFDFSFSEIALFVVVAMVFIRPKDLPVAIRTLSNGIKAMRRMAGEFQSHIDDMVREADLSEARDQFRDLKNFNLRDRVTKAIDSDNSIRRSLDIDTSGAAVSSSSVNDLPRVPAPPPMPPSSFGGGESRPYNAMVQDQAEEELNDDIVDAPSILPPATARRLMHERPRWRAPDILPPVRALHHGRRVAISSAEKDA
;
A
#
# COMPACT_ATOMS: atom_id res chain seq x y z
N MET A 1 19.87 23.11 27.18
CA MET A 1 18.62 22.62 27.82
C MET A 1 17.52 22.90 26.82
N PHE A 2 17.09 21.87 26.09
CA PHE A 2 16.00 21.99 25.12
C PHE A 2 14.73 21.50 25.82
N ASP A 3 14.12 22.38 26.61
CA ASP A 3 12.83 22.11 27.24
C ASP A 3 11.73 22.19 26.17
N PHE A 4 11.54 21.09 25.44
CA PHE A 4 10.42 20.90 24.51
C PHE A 4 9.12 20.84 25.31
N SER A 5 8.58 22.00 25.66
CA SER A 5 7.28 22.09 26.30
C SER A 5 6.19 22.13 25.23
N PHE A 6 4.96 21.88 25.67
CA PHE A 6 3.78 21.88 24.79
C PHE A 6 3.62 23.25 24.08
N SER A 7 4.05 24.34 24.73
CA SER A 7 4.12 25.69 24.18
C SER A 7 5.04 25.82 22.96
N GLU A 8 6.25 25.27 23.02
CA GLU A 8 7.22 25.31 21.93
C GLU A 8 6.72 24.46 20.75
N ILE A 9 6.13 23.29 21.02
CA ILE A 9 5.52 22.45 19.98
C ILE A 9 4.38 23.20 19.29
N ALA A 10 3.50 23.86 20.06
CA ALA A 10 2.43 24.68 19.51
C ALA A 10 2.97 25.83 18.65
N LEU A 11 4.05 26.49 19.08
CA LEU A 11 4.72 27.54 18.31
C LEU A 11 5.25 27.00 16.97
N PHE A 12 5.92 25.84 16.97
CA PHE A 12 6.39 25.20 15.73
C PHE A 12 5.25 24.84 14.79
N VAL A 13 4.12 24.36 15.31
CA VAL A 13 2.94 24.04 14.49
C VAL A 13 2.37 25.31 13.84
N VAL A 14 2.27 26.41 14.59
CA VAL A 14 1.80 27.70 14.06
C VAL A 14 2.74 28.22 12.97
N VAL A 15 4.05 28.20 13.22
CA VAL A 15 5.05 28.59 12.22
C VAL A 15 4.95 27.70 10.98
N ALA A 16 4.87 26.38 11.17
CA ALA A 16 4.71 25.43 10.08
C ALA A 16 3.43 25.72 9.26
N MET A 17 2.31 26.06 9.89
CA MET A 17 1.04 26.38 9.20
C MET A 17 1.11 27.67 8.36
N VAL A 18 1.98 28.62 8.73
CA VAL A 18 2.21 29.84 7.94
C VAL A 18 3.06 29.54 6.69
N PHE A 19 4.12 28.73 6.84
CA PHE A 19 5.02 28.40 5.74
C PHE A 19 4.47 27.31 4.82
N ILE A 20 3.92 26.26 5.41
CA ILE A 20 3.24 25.15 4.75
C ILE A 20 1.76 25.49 4.89
N ARG A 21 1.15 25.93 3.79
CA ARG A 21 -0.26 26.35 3.78
C ARG A 21 -1.12 25.34 4.57
N PRO A 22 -2.12 25.79 5.32
CA PRO A 22 -2.92 24.92 6.20
C PRO A 22 -3.58 23.75 5.46
N LYS A 23 -3.79 23.88 4.14
CA LYS A 23 -4.36 22.84 3.28
C LYS A 23 -3.34 21.77 2.86
N ASP A 24 -2.04 22.09 2.89
CA ASP A 24 -0.96 21.21 2.46
C ASP A 24 -0.37 20.41 3.64
N LEU A 25 -0.46 20.94 4.86
CA LEU A 25 -0.08 20.28 6.11
C LEU A 25 -0.73 18.88 6.30
N PRO A 26 -2.05 18.67 6.11
CA PRO A 26 -2.66 17.36 6.24
C PRO A 26 -2.18 16.36 5.17
N VAL A 27 -1.81 16.83 3.99
CA VAL A 27 -1.21 15.98 2.94
C VAL A 27 0.22 15.60 3.35
N ALA A 28 1.02 16.56 3.84
CA ALA A 28 2.37 16.32 4.32
C ALA A 28 2.43 15.32 5.48
N ILE A 29 1.53 15.44 6.46
CA ILE A 29 1.41 14.45 7.56
C ILE A 29 1.08 13.07 7.01
N ARG A 30 0.14 12.95 6.06
CA ARG A 30 -0.20 11.65 5.46
C ARG A 30 1.00 11.03 4.76
N THR A 31 1.73 11.81 3.95
CA THR A 31 2.93 11.34 3.26
C THR A 31 4.01 10.88 4.22
N LEU A 32 4.31 11.68 5.25
CA LEU A 32 5.29 11.33 6.27
C LEU A 32 4.85 10.09 7.06
N SER A 33 3.58 10.02 7.44
CA SER A 33 3.02 8.87 8.18
C SER A 33 3.05 7.59 7.36
N ASN A 34 2.86 7.66 6.04
CA ASN A 34 2.97 6.51 5.14
C ASN A 34 4.42 6.00 5.05
N GLY A 35 5.39 6.92 5.01
CA GLY A 35 6.82 6.58 5.09
C GLY A 35 7.17 5.91 6.42
N ILE A 36 6.73 6.48 7.54
CA ILE A 36 6.91 5.90 8.88
C ILE A 36 6.20 4.54 9.00
N LYS A 37 5.02 4.38 8.40
CA LYS A 37 4.27 3.11 8.40
C LYS A 37 5.02 2.03 7.64
N ALA A 38 5.58 2.36 6.48
CA ALA A 38 6.44 1.45 5.71
C ALA A 38 7.69 1.09 6.53
N MET A 39 8.35 2.07 7.14
CA MET A 39 9.49 1.83 8.04
C MET A 39 9.13 0.94 9.23
N ARG A 40 7.96 1.14 9.85
CA ARG A 40 7.48 0.31 10.96
C ARG A 40 7.20 -1.13 10.54
N ARG A 41 6.67 -1.33 9.33
CA ARG A 41 6.44 -2.66 8.75
C ARG A 41 7.77 -3.39 8.55
N MET A 42 8.74 -2.72 7.92
CA MET A 42 10.10 -3.24 7.76
C MET A 42 10.75 -3.52 9.13
N ALA A 43 10.59 -2.63 10.12
CA ALA A 43 11.11 -2.83 11.47
C ALA A 43 10.51 -4.06 12.17
N GLY A 44 9.26 -4.44 11.88
CA GLY A 44 8.67 -5.69 12.37
C GLY A 44 9.40 -6.92 11.86
N GLU A 45 9.83 -6.87 10.59
CA GLU A 45 10.64 -7.91 9.96
C GLU A 45 12.08 -7.89 10.54
N PHE A 46 12.69 -6.72 10.73
CA PHE A 46 14.00 -6.62 11.41
C PHE A 46 13.94 -7.13 12.85
N GLN A 47 12.85 -6.88 13.57
CA GLN A 47 12.72 -7.34 14.95
C GLN A 47 12.66 -8.88 15.02
N SER A 48 12.02 -9.56 14.07
CA SER A 48 12.06 -11.03 14.04
C SER A 48 13.47 -11.56 13.79
N HIS A 49 14.21 -10.96 12.85
CA HIS A 49 15.58 -11.38 12.53
C HIS A 49 16.57 -11.02 13.65
N ILE A 50 16.41 -9.87 14.30
CA ILE A 50 17.21 -9.45 15.45
C ILE A 50 16.91 -10.33 16.65
N ASP A 51 15.66 -10.71 16.88
CA ASP A 51 15.29 -11.60 17.98
C ASP A 51 15.98 -12.98 17.85
N ASP A 52 16.11 -13.52 16.64
CA ASP A 52 16.85 -14.76 16.37
C ASP A 52 18.36 -14.58 16.61
N MET A 53 18.93 -13.45 16.14
CA MET A 53 20.36 -13.14 16.33
C MET A 53 20.73 -12.82 17.79
N VAL A 54 19.87 -12.12 18.53
CA VAL A 54 20.05 -11.75 19.95
C VAL A 54 19.89 -12.98 20.85
N ARG A 55 19.09 -13.96 20.41
CA ARG A 55 18.96 -15.24 21.12
C ARG A 55 20.18 -16.14 20.93
N GLU A 56 20.85 -16.05 19.78
CA GLU A 56 22.12 -16.73 19.51
C GLU A 56 23.32 -16.03 20.16
N ALA A 57 23.32 -14.69 20.13
CA ALA A 57 24.33 -13.87 20.79
C ALA A 57 23.72 -13.25 22.05
N ASP A 58 23.70 -13.99 23.17
CA ASP A 58 23.36 -13.68 24.59
C ASP A 58 23.01 -12.23 25.05
N LEU A 59 22.38 -11.40 24.23
CA LEU A 59 22.11 -9.96 24.44
C LEU A 59 20.72 -9.73 25.06
N SER A 60 20.21 -10.74 25.79
CA SER A 60 18.90 -10.69 26.46
C SER A 60 18.81 -9.53 27.47
N GLU A 61 19.90 -9.29 28.20
CA GLU A 61 20.02 -8.22 29.20
C GLU A 61 19.87 -6.82 28.59
N ALA A 62 20.42 -6.59 27.39
CA ALA A 62 20.30 -5.31 26.69
C ALA A 62 18.86 -5.05 26.20
N ARG A 63 18.16 -6.10 25.78
CA ARG A 63 16.74 -6.01 25.37
C ARG A 63 15.86 -5.64 26.56
N ASP A 64 16.11 -6.21 27.73
CA ASP A 64 15.33 -5.96 28.94
C ASP A 64 15.54 -4.54 29.47
N GLN A 65 16.77 -4.05 29.50
CA GLN A 65 17.07 -2.65 29.87
C GLN A 65 16.37 -1.64 28.94
N PHE A 66 16.35 -1.90 27.63
CA PHE A 66 15.63 -1.06 26.67
C PHE A 66 14.11 -1.13 26.83
N ARG A 67 13.57 -2.31 27.15
CA ARG A 67 12.13 -2.51 27.36
C ARG A 67 11.66 -1.78 28.62
N ASP A 68 12.42 -1.85 29.70
CA ASP A 68 12.11 -1.16 30.96
C ASP A 68 12.15 0.35 30.79
N LEU A 69 13.14 0.87 30.05
CA LEU A 69 13.23 2.30 29.77
C LEU A 69 12.06 2.81 28.90
N LYS A 70 11.57 2.00 27.96
CA LYS A 70 10.39 2.34 27.14
C LYS A 70 9.08 2.32 27.95
N ASN A 71 8.98 1.38 28.90
CA ASN A 71 7.78 1.22 29.72
C ASN A 71 7.69 2.29 30.83
N PHE A 72 8.83 2.77 31.32
CA PHE A 72 8.86 3.86 32.30
C PHE A 72 8.48 5.19 31.63
N ASN A 73 7.27 5.67 31.93
CA ASN A 73 6.84 7.09 31.88
C ASN A 73 6.50 7.74 30.54
N LEU A 74 6.94 7.24 29.38
CA LEU A 74 6.69 7.97 28.12
C LEU A 74 5.21 7.95 27.74
N ARG A 75 4.58 6.78 27.79
CA ARG A 75 3.18 6.61 27.36
C ARG A 75 2.22 7.35 28.28
N ASP A 76 2.47 7.31 29.59
CA ASP A 76 1.64 7.97 30.59
C ASP A 76 1.77 9.49 30.53
N ARG A 77 2.98 10.02 30.32
CA ARG A 77 3.20 11.47 30.16
C ARG A 77 2.57 11.99 28.88
N VAL A 78 2.70 11.27 27.77
CA VAL A 78 2.09 11.65 26.49
C VAL A 78 0.57 11.59 26.58
N THR A 79 0.01 10.54 27.20
CA THR A 79 -1.44 10.41 27.37
C THR A 79 -1.99 11.53 28.26
N LYS A 80 -1.32 11.82 29.38
CA LYS A 80 -1.72 12.91 30.29
C LYS A 80 -1.58 14.30 29.67
N ALA A 81 -0.65 14.49 28.73
CA ALA A 81 -0.45 15.75 28.03
C ALA A 81 -1.43 15.96 26.87
N ILE A 82 -1.81 14.90 26.16
CA ILE A 82 -2.76 14.95 25.02
C ILE A 82 -4.21 14.94 25.50
N ASP A 83 -4.51 14.18 26.55
CA ASP A 83 -5.86 13.97 27.07
C ASP A 83 -5.86 14.15 28.59
N SER A 84 -5.63 15.39 29.04
CA SER A 84 -5.60 15.73 30.47
C SER A 84 -6.98 15.60 31.13
N ASP A 85 -8.06 15.72 30.34
CA ASP A 85 -9.46 15.79 30.82
C ASP A 85 -10.34 14.60 30.38
N ASN A 86 -9.76 13.56 29.74
CA ASN A 86 -10.50 12.41 29.19
C ASN A 86 -11.59 12.77 28.15
N SER A 87 -11.59 14.01 27.66
CA SER A 87 -12.63 14.53 26.77
C SER A 87 -12.54 13.93 25.37
N ILE A 88 -11.33 13.62 24.91
CA ILE A 88 -11.09 12.96 23.62
C ILE A 88 -11.60 11.52 23.64
N ARG A 89 -11.38 10.80 24.74
CA ARG A 89 -11.90 9.42 24.89
C ARG A 89 -13.43 9.39 24.95
N ARG A 90 -14.02 10.37 25.64
CA ARG A 90 -15.47 10.46 25.78
C ARG A 90 -16.17 10.80 24.46
N SER A 91 -15.59 11.63 23.61
CA SER A 91 -16.16 11.91 22.28
C SER A 91 -16.09 10.70 21.34
N LEU A 92 -15.01 9.91 21.40
CA LEU A 92 -14.85 8.70 20.59
C LEU A 92 -15.83 7.57 20.99
N ASP A 93 -16.20 7.49 22.27
CA ASP A 93 -17.12 6.47 22.80
C ASP A 93 -18.60 6.77 22.52
N ILE A 94 -18.95 8.06 22.39
CA ILE A 94 -20.32 8.51 22.10
C ILE A 94 -20.75 8.13 20.67
N ASP A 95 -19.83 8.18 19.69
CA ASP A 95 -20.13 7.78 18.31
C ASP A 95 -20.18 6.25 18.13
N THR A 96 -19.46 5.48 18.97
CA THR A 96 -19.50 4.00 18.92
C THR A 96 -20.74 3.42 19.61
N SER A 97 -21.30 4.14 20.59
CA SER A 97 -22.51 3.74 21.32
C SER A 97 -23.80 4.03 20.54
N GLY A 98 -23.79 4.97 19.59
CA GLY A 98 -24.94 5.26 18.71
C GLY A 98 -25.17 4.22 17.60
N ALA A 99 -24.20 3.33 17.35
CA ALA A 99 -24.32 2.21 16.42
C ALA A 99 -24.68 0.88 17.11
N ALA A 100 -24.89 0.89 18.43
CA ALA A 100 -25.41 -0.26 19.19
C ALA A 100 -26.92 -0.10 19.37
N VAL A 101 -27.68 -0.42 18.33
CA VAL A 101 -29.10 -0.70 18.46
C VAL A 101 -29.29 -1.88 19.42
N SER A 102 -29.80 -1.56 20.60
CA SER A 102 -30.67 -2.36 21.47
C SER A 102 -30.61 -3.89 21.28
N SER A 103 -29.93 -4.57 22.20
CA SER A 103 -30.13 -6.00 22.49
C SER A 103 -31.45 -6.23 23.24
N SER A 104 -32.56 -5.78 22.67
CA SER A 104 -33.91 -6.12 23.14
C SER A 104 -34.40 -7.39 22.45
N SER A 105 -34.47 -8.47 23.23
CA SER A 105 -35.39 -9.61 23.06
C SER A 105 -35.47 -10.26 21.66
N VAL A 106 -34.61 -11.26 21.45
CA VAL A 106 -34.52 -12.16 20.28
C VAL A 106 -35.76 -13.05 20.03
N ASN A 107 -36.86 -12.86 20.77
CA ASN A 107 -37.96 -13.84 20.83
C ASN A 107 -39.24 -13.45 20.08
N ASP A 108 -39.30 -12.28 19.42
CA ASP A 108 -40.55 -11.79 18.80
C ASP A 108 -40.41 -11.42 17.31
N LEU A 109 -39.37 -11.93 16.63
CA LEU A 109 -39.24 -11.80 15.18
C LEU A 109 -40.01 -12.92 14.47
N PRO A 110 -40.75 -12.62 13.38
CA PRO A 110 -41.42 -13.65 12.59
C PRO A 110 -40.38 -14.66 12.09
N ARG A 111 -40.59 -15.94 12.43
CA ARG A 111 -39.69 -17.03 12.05
C ARG A 111 -39.66 -17.15 10.54
N VAL A 112 -38.56 -16.69 9.93
CA VAL A 112 -38.31 -16.82 8.50
C VAL A 112 -38.31 -18.33 8.17
N PRO A 113 -39.09 -18.77 7.15
CA PRO A 113 -39.09 -20.16 6.74
C PRO A 113 -37.68 -20.57 6.33
N ALA A 114 -37.30 -21.80 6.66
CA ALA A 114 -35.96 -22.33 6.35
C ALA A 114 -35.66 -22.13 4.84
N PRO A 115 -34.45 -21.64 4.49
CA PRO A 115 -34.09 -21.46 3.10
C PRO A 115 -34.22 -22.80 2.35
N PRO A 116 -34.63 -22.77 1.07
CA PRO A 116 -34.69 -23.98 0.26
C PRO A 116 -33.32 -24.68 0.28
N PRO A 117 -33.29 -26.03 0.23
CA PRO A 117 -32.03 -26.76 0.20
C PRO A 117 -31.19 -26.23 -0.95
N MET A 118 -29.96 -25.82 -0.63
CA MET A 118 -29.03 -25.31 -1.62
C MET A 118 -28.87 -26.34 -2.73
N PRO A 119 -28.78 -25.91 -4.01
CA PRO A 119 -28.46 -26.82 -5.09
C PRO A 119 -27.16 -27.54 -4.77
N PRO A 120 -27.01 -28.82 -5.16
CA PRO A 120 -25.78 -29.56 -4.91
C PRO A 120 -24.62 -28.74 -5.49
N SER A 121 -23.63 -28.47 -4.64
CA SER A 121 -22.40 -27.80 -5.03
C SER A 121 -21.84 -28.55 -6.24
N SER A 122 -21.96 -27.96 -7.43
CA SER A 122 -21.19 -28.41 -8.58
C SER A 122 -19.74 -28.05 -8.33
N PHE A 123 -19.08 -28.84 -7.47
CA PHE A 123 -17.63 -28.97 -7.46
C PHE A 123 -17.24 -29.72 -8.75
N GLY A 124 -17.40 -29.04 -9.88
CA GLY A 124 -16.61 -29.30 -11.07
C GLY A 124 -15.25 -28.66 -10.82
N GLY A 125 -14.19 -29.47 -10.89
CA GLY A 125 -12.82 -29.07 -10.55
C GLY A 125 -12.36 -27.81 -11.28
N GLY A 126 -12.44 -26.68 -10.58
CA GLY A 126 -11.84 -25.41 -10.95
C GLY A 126 -11.53 -24.67 -9.66
N GLU A 127 -10.29 -24.17 -9.57
CA GLU A 127 -9.71 -23.51 -8.39
C GLU A 127 -10.70 -22.58 -7.66
N SER A 128 -10.79 -22.75 -6.34
CA SER A 128 -11.51 -21.82 -5.46
C SER A 128 -10.77 -20.47 -5.44
N ARG A 129 -11.09 -19.59 -6.39
CA ARG A 129 -10.57 -18.21 -6.41
C ARG A 129 -11.32 -17.38 -5.34
N PRO A 130 -10.61 -16.72 -4.41
CA PRO A 130 -11.27 -15.90 -3.39
C PRO A 130 -12.01 -14.73 -4.05
N TYR A 131 -13.13 -14.30 -3.47
CA TYR A 131 -13.99 -13.23 -4.00
C TYR A 131 -13.22 -11.94 -4.36
N ASN A 132 -12.21 -11.59 -3.56
CA ASN A 132 -11.36 -10.42 -3.81
C ASN A 132 -10.52 -10.51 -5.09
N ALA A 133 -10.19 -11.72 -5.55
CA ALA A 133 -9.46 -11.91 -6.81
C ALA A 133 -10.35 -11.66 -8.03
N MET A 134 -11.66 -11.92 -7.92
CA MET A 134 -12.61 -11.67 -9.02
C MET A 134 -12.80 -10.18 -9.28
N VAL A 135 -12.82 -9.36 -8.23
CA VAL A 135 -12.98 -7.89 -8.33
C VAL A 135 -11.73 -7.23 -8.91
N GLN A 136 -10.54 -7.75 -8.55
CA GLN A 136 -9.27 -7.24 -9.06
C GLN A 136 -9.12 -7.52 -10.56
N ASP A 137 -9.40 -8.75 -11.01
CA ASP A 137 -9.31 -9.12 -12.43
C ASP A 137 -10.28 -8.29 -13.29
N GLN A 138 -11.53 -8.09 -12.84
CA GLN A 138 -12.51 -7.27 -13.56
C GLN A 138 -12.09 -5.80 -13.66
N ALA A 139 -11.54 -5.24 -12.58
CA ALA A 139 -11.04 -3.86 -12.60
C ALA A 139 -9.79 -3.70 -13.48
N GLU A 140 -8.94 -4.72 -13.55
CA GLU A 140 -7.76 -4.74 -14.41
C GLU A 140 -8.10 -4.94 -15.89
N GLU A 141 -9.12 -5.75 -16.21
CA GLU A 141 -9.64 -5.92 -17.58
C GLU A 141 -10.32 -4.64 -18.08
N GLU A 142 -11.20 -4.03 -17.29
CA GLU A 142 -11.87 -2.77 -17.67
C GLU A 142 -10.86 -1.63 -17.84
N LEU A 143 -9.81 -1.60 -17.01
CA LEU A 143 -8.78 -0.59 -17.12
C LEU A 143 -7.94 -0.78 -18.39
N ASN A 144 -7.64 -2.00 -18.83
CA ASN A 144 -6.66 -2.27 -19.89
C ASN A 144 -7.26 -2.45 -21.30
N ASP A 145 -8.57 -2.22 -21.49
CA ASP A 145 -9.26 -2.32 -22.79
C ASP A 145 -8.63 -1.41 -23.87
N ASP A 146 -8.05 -0.28 -23.47
CA ASP A 146 -7.38 0.67 -24.36
C ASP A 146 -6.00 0.20 -24.87
N ILE A 147 -5.51 -0.95 -24.39
CA ILE A 147 -4.15 -1.45 -24.65
C ILE A 147 -4.11 -2.91 -25.14
N VAL A 148 -5.26 -3.47 -25.56
CA VAL A 148 -5.39 -4.88 -25.96
C VAL A 148 -4.43 -5.27 -27.10
N ASP A 149 -4.13 -4.34 -28.00
CA ASP A 149 -3.22 -4.57 -29.14
C ASP A 149 -1.72 -4.40 -28.80
N ALA A 150 -1.37 -4.05 -27.55
CA ALA A 150 0.02 -3.86 -27.18
C ALA A 150 0.69 -5.18 -26.75
N PRO A 151 1.99 -5.34 -27.05
CA PRO A 151 2.74 -6.49 -26.57
C PRO A 151 2.82 -6.47 -25.04
N SER A 152 2.47 -7.60 -24.41
CA SER A 152 2.47 -7.81 -22.95
C SER A 152 3.85 -7.68 -22.30
N ILE A 153 4.93 -7.56 -23.08
CA ILE A 153 6.29 -7.30 -22.61
C ILE A 153 6.47 -5.87 -22.06
N LEU A 154 5.55 -4.96 -22.41
CA LEU A 154 5.60 -3.56 -21.99
C LEU A 154 4.68 -3.33 -20.78
N PRO A 155 5.11 -2.54 -19.78
CA PRO A 155 4.22 -2.09 -18.72
C PRO A 155 3.01 -1.33 -19.30
N PRO A 156 1.81 -1.45 -18.70
CA PRO A 156 0.58 -0.83 -19.23
C PRO A 156 0.71 0.68 -19.47
N ALA A 157 1.34 1.40 -18.52
CA ALA A 157 1.57 2.84 -18.65
C ALA A 157 2.45 3.19 -19.87
N THR A 158 3.46 2.37 -20.15
CA THR A 158 4.34 2.53 -21.32
C THR A 158 3.58 2.23 -22.59
N ALA A 159 2.80 1.16 -22.60
CA ALA A 159 2.02 0.75 -23.76
C ALA A 159 0.98 1.82 -24.17
N ARG A 160 0.22 2.40 -23.22
CA ARG A 160 -0.70 3.53 -23.48
C ARG A 160 0.00 4.71 -24.14
N ARG A 161 1.12 5.11 -23.56
CA ARG A 161 1.91 6.22 -24.07
C ARG A 161 2.32 5.97 -25.51
N LEU A 162 2.86 4.78 -25.81
CA LEU A 162 3.27 4.44 -27.17
C LEU A 162 2.09 4.38 -28.14
N MET A 163 0.91 3.88 -27.73
CA MET A 163 -0.28 3.88 -28.59
C MET A 163 -0.74 5.30 -28.95
N HIS A 164 -0.71 6.25 -28.01
CA HIS A 164 -0.97 7.66 -28.29
C HIS A 164 0.11 8.33 -29.15
N GLU A 165 1.36 7.88 -29.06
CA GLU A 165 2.48 8.42 -29.84
C GLU A 165 2.58 7.82 -31.25
N ARG A 166 2.10 6.59 -31.45
CA ARG A 166 2.12 5.83 -32.71
C ARG A 166 1.64 6.59 -33.96
N PRO A 167 0.53 7.36 -33.96
CA PRO A 167 0.10 8.09 -35.16
C PRO A 167 1.08 9.19 -35.59
N ARG A 168 2.00 9.60 -34.71
CA ARG A 168 3.03 10.61 -35.00
C ARG A 168 4.34 10.01 -35.50
N TRP A 169 4.50 8.69 -35.44
CA TRP A 169 5.72 8.02 -35.86
C TRP A 169 5.75 7.95 -37.39
N ARG A 170 6.76 8.58 -37.99
CA ARG A 170 7.12 8.34 -39.39
C ARG A 170 8.34 7.44 -39.43
N ALA A 171 8.25 6.36 -40.20
CA ALA A 171 9.44 5.59 -40.53
C ALA A 171 10.40 6.48 -41.32
N PRO A 172 11.71 6.40 -41.08
CA PRO A 172 12.68 7.07 -41.94
C PRO A 172 12.57 6.53 -43.37
N ASP A 173 12.65 7.41 -44.37
CA ASP A 173 12.58 7.04 -45.79
C ASP A 173 13.72 6.11 -46.22
N ILE A 174 14.81 6.07 -45.45
CA ILE A 174 15.98 5.24 -45.69
C ILE A 174 16.23 4.37 -44.46
N LEU A 175 15.93 3.07 -44.60
CA LEU A 175 16.33 2.06 -43.62
C LEU A 175 17.79 1.67 -43.90
N PRO A 176 18.71 1.87 -42.94
CA PRO A 176 20.08 1.40 -43.12
C PRO A 176 20.08 -0.14 -43.19
N PRO A 177 20.93 -0.76 -44.02
CA PRO A 177 21.00 -2.21 -44.12
C PRO A 177 21.35 -2.81 -42.76
N VAL A 178 20.68 -3.89 -42.38
CA VAL A 178 20.96 -4.62 -41.14
C VAL A 178 22.41 -5.11 -41.21
N ARG A 179 23.21 -4.77 -40.19
CA ARG A 179 24.62 -5.18 -40.11
C ARG A 179 24.84 -6.12 -38.94
N ALA A 180 25.48 -7.26 -39.19
CA ALA A 180 25.95 -8.18 -38.15
C ALA A 180 27.44 -7.93 -37.86
N LEU A 181 27.88 -8.23 -36.64
CA LEU A 181 29.31 -8.35 -36.33
C LEU A 181 29.80 -9.73 -36.78
N HIS A 182 30.77 -9.75 -37.69
CA HIS A 182 31.46 -10.96 -38.13
C HIS A 182 32.97 -10.72 -38.04
N HIS A 183 33.68 -11.53 -37.25
CA HIS A 183 35.13 -11.41 -37.04
C HIS A 183 35.58 -9.99 -36.68
N GLY A 184 34.84 -9.32 -35.79
CA GLY A 184 35.16 -7.95 -35.33
C GLY A 184 34.84 -6.83 -36.33
N ARG A 185 34.26 -7.13 -37.51
CA ARG A 185 33.83 -6.13 -38.50
C ARG A 185 32.30 -6.13 -38.67
N ARG A 186 31.71 -4.95 -38.90
CA ARG A 186 30.29 -4.81 -39.22
C ARG A 186 30.08 -5.11 -40.71
N VAL A 187 29.41 -6.21 -41.02
CA VAL A 187 29.11 -6.65 -42.39
C VAL A 187 27.61 -6.54 -42.62
N ALA A 188 27.18 -6.05 -43.80
CA ALA A 188 25.78 -5.99 -44.15
C ALA A 188 25.23 -7.41 -44.36
N ILE A 189 24.07 -7.69 -43.76
CA ILE A 189 23.33 -8.92 -44.00
C ILE A 189 22.51 -8.69 -45.26
N SER A 190 22.91 -9.25 -46.39
CA SER A 190 22.01 -9.35 -47.54
C SER A 190 20.99 -10.44 -47.19
N SER A 191 19.74 -10.05 -46.98
CA SER A 191 18.62 -10.99 -47.04
C SER A 191 18.56 -11.53 -48.47
N ALA A 192 19.16 -12.69 -48.70
CA ALA A 192 18.93 -13.46 -49.91
C ALA A 192 17.47 -13.92 -49.84
N GLU A 193 16.61 -13.21 -50.55
CA GLU A 193 15.26 -13.66 -50.88
C GLU A 193 15.42 -15.03 -51.56
N LYS A 194 14.97 -16.08 -50.88
CA LYS A 194 14.89 -17.42 -51.44
C LYS A 194 13.62 -17.44 -52.29
N ASP A 195 13.69 -16.86 -53.47
CA ASP A 195 12.71 -17.07 -54.53
C ASP A 195 12.63 -18.58 -54.80
N ALA A 196 11.41 -19.10 -54.72
CA ALA A 196 11.02 -20.43 -55.18
C ALA A 196 10.41 -20.29 -56.58
#